data_AF-A0A3N4HJ16-F1
#
_entry.id   AF-A0A3N4HJ16-F1
#
_cell.length_a   1.000
_cell.length_b   1.000
_cell.length_c   1.000
_cell.angle_alpha   90.00
_cell.angle_beta   90.00
_cell.angle_gamma   90.00
#
_symmetry.space_group_name_H-M   'P 1'
#
loop_
_entity.id
_entity.type
_entity.pdbx_description
1 polymer ?
#
loop_
_entity_poly.entity_id
_entity_poly.type
_entity_poly.pdbx_seq_one_letter_code
_entity_poly.pdbx_strand_id
1 'polypeptide(L)'
;MVSNLFGRVKATAIPKLDSGNYHLWKKDIIIALMSINARQLTLGAVPRPAGINTERTREWDSRSEQAASLLHSSCGPTALSLINDNYDPHHIWEILEEHFSTIHSFRNRLQVLGDFNQQGMTSDLKTATEYLAKLRGLQAQLVGTAD
;
A
#
# COMPACT_ATOMS: atom_id res chain seq x y z
N MET A 1 20.44 -27.49 13.13
CA MET A 1 19.28 -27.71 12.24
C MET A 1 18.02 -27.59 13.07
N VAL A 2 17.30 -26.48 12.98
CA VAL A 2 16.04 -26.31 13.71
C VAL A 2 14.92 -26.41 12.70
N SER A 3 14.10 -27.43 12.91
CA SER A 3 13.06 -27.94 12.04
C SER A 3 11.82 -27.03 11.97
N ASN A 4 11.39 -26.75 10.75
CA ASN A 4 10.16 -26.07 10.38
C ASN A 4 8.92 -26.71 11.01
N LEU A 5 8.14 -25.89 11.72
CA LEU A 5 6.88 -26.27 12.36
C LEU A 5 5.82 -25.19 12.10
N PHE A 6 5.57 -24.87 10.83
CA PHE A 6 4.33 -24.22 10.41
C PHE A 6 3.85 -24.87 9.12
N GLY A 7 2.60 -25.34 9.14
CA GLY A 7 1.96 -26.04 8.04
C GLY A 7 2.03 -25.23 6.73
N ARG A 8 2.21 -25.97 5.64
CA ARG A 8 2.27 -25.49 4.25
C ARG A 8 1.03 -24.67 3.87
N VAL A 9 1.06 -23.38 4.14
CA VAL A 9 0.65 -22.39 3.15
C VAL A 9 1.94 -22.00 2.46
N LYS A 10 2.04 -22.16 1.13
CA LYS A 10 3.16 -21.58 0.38
C LYS A 10 3.19 -20.11 0.78
N ALA A 11 4.19 -19.69 1.56
CA ALA A 11 4.45 -18.29 1.80
C ALA A 11 4.74 -17.70 0.42
N THR A 12 3.73 -17.15 -0.24
CA THR A 12 3.91 -16.18 -1.30
C THR A 12 4.74 -15.09 -0.66
N ALA A 13 6.05 -15.11 -0.93
CA ALA A 13 6.98 -14.16 -0.37
C ALA A 13 6.47 -12.78 -0.76
N ILE A 14 5.99 -12.02 0.22
CA ILE A 14 5.50 -10.67 -0.01
C ILE A 14 6.68 -9.88 -0.57
N PRO A 15 6.57 -9.32 -1.79
CA PRO A 15 7.65 -8.53 -2.34
C PRO A 15 7.95 -7.36 -1.39
N LYS A 16 9.22 -7.01 -1.24
CA LYS A 16 9.61 -5.89 -0.39
C LYS A 16 8.98 -4.60 -0.92
N LEU A 17 8.37 -3.81 -0.03
CA LEU A 17 7.74 -2.55 -0.43
C LEU A 17 8.75 -1.61 -1.07
N ASP A 18 8.40 -1.11 -2.24
CA ASP A 18 9.10 -0.08 -2.98
C ASP A 18 8.11 0.95 -3.58
N SER A 19 8.65 1.99 -4.21
CA SER A 19 7.86 3.07 -4.82
C SER A 19 6.95 2.66 -5.99
N GLY A 20 7.12 1.46 -6.55
CA GLY A 20 6.40 0.99 -7.73
C GLY A 20 5.40 -0.14 -7.44
N ASN A 21 5.48 -0.80 -6.28
CA ASN A 21 4.68 -1.99 -5.99
C ASN A 21 3.64 -1.82 -4.87
N TYR A 22 3.42 -0.60 -4.37
CA TYR A 22 2.59 -0.33 -3.20
C TYR A 22 1.21 -1.00 -3.22
N HIS A 23 0.47 -0.92 -4.33
CA HIS A 23 -0.87 -1.55 -4.42
C HIS A 23 -0.84 -3.07 -4.31
N LEU A 24 0.16 -3.71 -4.92
CA LEU A 24 0.36 -5.16 -4.84
C LEU A 24 0.78 -5.56 -3.42
N TRP A 25 1.78 -4.85 -2.87
CA TRP A 25 2.24 -5.03 -1.49
C TRP A 25 1.10 -4.88 -0.48
N LYS A 26 0.29 -3.83 -0.63
CA LYS A 26 -0.87 -3.55 0.24
C LYS A 26 -1.86 -4.71 0.24
N LYS A 27 -2.18 -5.26 -0.93
CA LYS A 27 -3.08 -6.42 -1.07
C LYS A 27 -2.51 -7.64 -0.35
N ASP A 28 -1.24 -7.96 -0.60
CA ASP A 28 -0.58 -9.14 -0.02
C ASP A 28 -0.44 -9.02 1.50
N ILE A 29 -0.12 -7.83 2.01
CA ILE A 29 -0.03 -7.56 3.45
C ILE A 29 -1.39 -7.65 4.13
N ILE A 30 -2.47 -7.15 3.52
CA ILE A 30 -3.82 -7.32 4.08
C ILE A 30 -4.15 -8.81 4.25
N ILE A 31 -3.82 -9.65 3.26
CA ILE A 31 -4.03 -11.10 3.34
C ILE A 31 -3.18 -11.71 4.47
N ALA A 32 -1.91 -11.34 4.57
CA ALA A 32 -1.05 -11.82 5.64
C ALA A 32 -1.52 -11.38 7.04
N LEU A 33 -1.96 -10.14 7.20
CA LEU A 33 -2.55 -9.63 8.45
C LEU A 33 -3.84 -10.37 8.83
N MET A 34 -4.65 -10.79 7.85
CA MET A 34 -5.83 -11.62 8.11
C MET A 34 -5.44 -12.99 8.67
N SER A 35 -4.33 -13.58 8.21
CA SER A 35 -3.87 -14.90 8.68
C SER A 35 -3.47 -14.91 10.16
N ILE A 36 -3.04 -13.76 10.69
CA ILE A 36 -2.68 -13.58 12.11
C ILE A 36 -3.75 -12.79 12.91
N ASN A 37 -4.94 -12.61 12.32
CA ASN A 37 -6.06 -11.88 12.92
C ASN A 37 -5.71 -10.44 13.40
N ALA A 38 -4.80 -9.78 12.67
CA ALA A 38 -4.32 -8.44 12.97
C ALA A 38 -4.79 -7.36 11.98
N ARG A 39 -5.57 -7.72 10.96
CA ARG A 39 -6.06 -6.72 9.98
C ARG A 39 -6.80 -5.55 10.63
N GLN A 40 -7.74 -5.83 11.54
CA GLN A 40 -8.59 -4.78 12.10
C GLN A 40 -7.82 -3.83 13.02
N LEU A 41 -6.80 -4.32 13.74
CA LEU A 41 -5.98 -3.47 14.61
C LEU A 41 -5.04 -2.58 13.80
N THR A 42 -4.40 -3.12 12.75
CA THR A 42 -3.51 -2.35 11.86
C THR A 42 -4.28 -1.26 11.11
N LEU A 43 -5.54 -1.51 10.75
CA LEU A 43 -6.39 -0.50 10.11
C LEU A 43 -7.07 0.46 11.10
N GLY A 44 -6.76 0.39 12.41
CA GLY A 44 -7.34 1.26 13.42
C GLY A 44 -8.84 1.04 13.69
N ALA A 45 -9.41 -0.07 13.20
CA ALA A 45 -10.85 -0.35 13.31
C ALA A 45 -11.27 -0.87 14.69
N VAL A 46 -10.30 -1.32 15.51
CA VAL A 46 -10.54 -1.84 16.86
C VAL A 46 -9.58 -1.14 17.81
N PRO A 47 -10.07 -0.50 18.89
CA PRO A 47 -9.21 0.09 19.89
C PRO A 47 -8.60 -0.99 20.80
N ARG A 48 -7.44 -0.69 21.39
CA ARG A 48 -6.85 -1.55 22.43
C ARG A 48 -7.86 -1.75 23.58
N PRO A 49 -8.07 -2.99 24.07
CA PRO A 49 -8.96 -3.25 25.18
C PRO A 49 -8.62 -2.39 26.41
N ALA A 50 -9.62 -1.77 27.02
CA ALA A 50 -9.45 -1.01 28.26
C ALA A 50 -9.44 -1.94 29.49
N GLY A 51 -8.42 -1.81 30.36
CA GLY A 51 -8.45 -2.37 31.72
C GLY A 51 -7.66 -3.66 31.99
N ILE A 52 -7.84 -4.18 33.21
CA ILE A 52 -7.10 -5.27 33.89
C ILE A 52 -7.32 -6.66 33.27
N ASN A 53 -8.06 -6.77 32.14
CA ASN A 53 -8.32 -8.05 31.50
C ASN A 53 -7.07 -8.58 30.77
N THR A 54 -6.16 -9.14 31.57
CA THR A 54 -4.79 -9.51 31.21
C THR A 54 -4.72 -10.42 29.99
N GLU A 55 -5.67 -11.34 29.83
CA GLU A 55 -5.68 -12.25 28.68
C GLU A 55 -5.96 -11.53 27.36
N ARG A 56 -7.03 -10.71 27.31
CA ARG A 56 -7.38 -9.96 26.09
C ARG A 56 -6.33 -8.92 25.72
N THR A 57 -5.74 -8.27 26.72
CA THR A 57 -4.64 -7.31 26.50
C THR A 57 -3.39 -8.01 25.99
N ARG A 58 -3.02 -9.18 26.54
CA ARG A 58 -1.89 -9.98 26.03
C ARG A 58 -2.12 -10.47 24.61
N GLU A 59 -3.32 -10.94 24.28
CA GLU A 59 -3.66 -11.36 22.92
C GLU A 59 -3.62 -10.18 21.94
N TRP A 60 -4.08 -9.01 22.38
CA TRP A 60 -3.97 -7.78 21.60
C TRP A 60 -2.51 -7.40 21.34
N ASP A 61 -1.71 -7.31 22.39
CA ASP A 61 -0.30 -6.91 22.31
C ASP A 61 0.49 -7.91 21.44
N SER A 62 0.23 -9.21 21.58
CA SER A 62 0.85 -10.25 20.73
C SER A 62 0.51 -10.08 19.25
N ARG A 63 -0.75 -9.80 18.91
CA ARG A 63 -1.14 -9.54 17.52
C ARG A 63 -0.57 -8.23 17.00
N SER A 64 -0.46 -7.22 17.87
CA SER A 64 0.15 -5.94 17.54
C SER A 64 1.64 -6.09 17.20
N GLU A 65 2.40 -6.82 18.02
CA GLU A 65 3.81 -7.11 17.79
C GLU A 65 4.02 -7.94 16.51
N GLN A 66 3.18 -8.95 16.27
CA GLN A 66 3.23 -9.75 15.03
C GLN A 66 2.94 -8.89 13.80
N ALA A 67 1.96 -7.98 13.86
CA ALA A 67 1.66 -7.07 12.77
C ALA A 67 2.79 -6.08 12.50
N ALA A 68 3.35 -5.46 13.55
CA ALA A 68 4.50 -4.56 13.42
C ALA A 68 5.70 -5.29 12.81
N SER A 69 6.01 -6.50 13.29
CA SER A 69 7.09 -7.34 12.76
C SER A 69 6.85 -7.68 11.28
N LEU A 70 5.63 -8.06 10.91
CA LEU A 70 5.26 -8.33 9.52
C LEU A 70 5.48 -7.09 8.63
N LEU A 71 5.01 -5.91 9.06
CA LEU A 71 5.17 -4.67 8.31
C LEU A 71 6.65 -4.33 8.09
N HIS A 72 7.46 -4.31 9.16
CA HIS A 72 8.91 -4.10 9.08
C HIS A 72 9.59 -5.12 8.17
N SER A 73 9.28 -6.41 8.35
CA SER A 73 9.87 -7.49 7.55
C SER A 73 9.44 -7.45 6.08
N SER A 74 8.37 -6.74 5.73
CA SER A 74 7.90 -6.58 4.36
C SER A 74 8.37 -5.28 3.70
N CYS A 75 8.99 -4.37 4.45
CA CYS A 75 9.47 -3.10 3.93
C CYS A 75 10.85 -3.23 3.26
N GLY A 76 11.02 -2.54 2.12
CA GLY A 76 12.34 -2.26 1.55
C GLY A 76 13.07 -1.14 2.29
N PRO A 77 14.34 -0.85 1.97
CA PRO A 77 15.15 0.13 2.70
C PRO A 77 14.53 1.53 2.82
N THR A 78 13.93 2.04 1.74
CA THR A 78 13.26 3.34 1.75
C THR A 78 12.06 3.35 2.69
N ALA A 79 11.18 2.35 2.60
CA ALA A 79 10.02 2.24 3.48
C ALA A 79 10.43 2.07 4.96
N LEU A 80 11.47 1.26 5.24
CA LEU A 80 12.01 1.09 6.59
C LEU A 80 12.49 2.40 7.20
N SER A 81 13.12 3.28 6.41
CA SER A 81 13.60 4.57 6.91
C SER A 81 12.46 5.50 7.37
N LEU A 82 11.25 5.34 6.81
CA LEU A 82 10.07 6.14 7.18
C LEU A 82 9.44 5.69 8.50
N ILE A 83 9.55 4.41 8.82
CA ILE A 83 8.89 3.78 9.98
C ILE A 83 9.89 3.42 11.08
N ASN A 84 11.11 3.95 11.00
CA ASN A 84 12.17 3.63 11.94
C ASN A 84 11.75 3.97 13.37
N ASP A 85 12.06 3.07 14.31
CA ASP A 85 11.67 3.14 15.72
C ASP A 85 10.16 3.21 16.01
N ASN A 86 9.31 3.06 14.99
CA ASN A 86 7.87 2.92 15.18
C ASN A 86 7.49 1.44 15.23
N TYR A 87 6.79 1.04 16.29
CA TYR A 87 6.32 -0.33 16.52
C TYR A 87 4.81 -0.41 16.68
N ASP A 88 4.09 0.71 16.49
CA ASP A 88 2.64 0.71 16.42
C ASP A 88 2.22 0.33 14.99
N PRO A 89 1.63 -0.86 14.77
CA PRO A 89 1.25 -1.30 13.43
C PRO A 89 0.25 -0.35 12.75
N HIS A 90 -0.62 0.32 13.50
CA HIS A 90 -1.57 1.26 12.92
C HIS A 90 -0.86 2.51 12.39
N HIS A 91 0.01 3.09 13.22
CA HIS A 91 0.78 4.27 12.83
C HIS A 91 1.74 3.95 11.67
N ILE A 92 2.41 2.79 11.68
CA ILE A 92 3.24 2.31 10.56
C ILE A 92 2.40 2.27 9.27
N TRP A 93 1.19 1.73 9.34
CA TRP A 93 0.30 1.64 8.19
C TRP A 93 -0.05 3.02 7.62
N GLU A 94 -0.39 3.98 8.48
CA GLU A 94 -0.70 5.36 8.09
C GLU A 94 0.48 6.04 7.39
N ILE A 95 1.69 5.95 7.95
CA ILE A 95 2.90 6.52 7.34
C ILE A 95 3.12 5.96 5.93
N LEU A 96 3.02 4.64 5.78
CA LEU A 96 3.25 3.98 4.49
C LEU A 96 2.14 4.32 3.48
N GLU A 97 0.88 4.37 3.92
CA GLU A 97 -0.24 4.78 3.08
C GLU A 97 -0.06 6.21 2.59
N GLU A 98 0.21 7.16 3.47
CA GLU A 98 0.40 8.56 3.12
C GLU A 98 1.54 8.74 2.10
N HIS A 99 2.69 8.12 2.35
CA HIS A 99 3.87 8.27 1.51
C HIS A 99 3.70 7.63 0.13
N PHE A 100 3.29 6.36 0.09
CA PHE A 100 3.31 5.58 -1.16
C PHE A 100 2.05 5.75 -2.02
N SER A 101 0.89 6.07 -1.43
CA SER A 101 -0.29 6.45 -2.21
C SER A 101 -0.08 7.77 -2.97
N THR A 102 0.60 8.73 -2.32
CA THR A 102 0.91 10.04 -2.90
C THR A 102 1.97 9.95 -4.00
N ILE A 103 3.04 9.15 -3.80
CA ILE A 103 4.07 8.95 -4.83
C ILE A 103 3.49 8.28 -6.07
N HIS A 104 2.60 7.30 -5.91
CA HIS A 104 1.95 6.66 -7.04
C HIS A 104 1.03 7.63 -7.78
N SER A 105 0.24 8.44 -7.08
CA SER A 105 -0.59 9.47 -7.72
C SER A 105 0.26 10.52 -8.45
N PHE A 106 1.42 10.90 -7.89
CA PHE A 106 2.36 11.80 -8.55
C PHE A 106 2.99 11.17 -9.81
N ARG A 107 3.47 9.93 -9.74
CA ARG A 107 4.05 9.23 -10.91
C ARG A 107 3.03 9.03 -12.02
N ASN A 108 1.81 8.61 -11.68
CA ASN A 108 0.73 8.50 -12.65
C ASN A 108 0.42 9.86 -13.29
N ARG A 109 0.34 10.93 -12.50
CA ARG A 109 0.16 12.29 -13.03
C ARG A 109 1.30 12.71 -13.94
N LEU A 110 2.56 12.42 -13.57
CA LEU A 110 3.72 12.75 -14.39
C LEU A 110 3.70 11.99 -15.73
N GLN A 111 3.30 10.72 -15.71
CA GLN A 111 3.13 9.91 -16.91
C GLN A 111 2.03 10.48 -17.81
N VAL A 112 0.85 10.79 -17.25
CA VAL A 112 -0.26 11.41 -18.00
C VAL A 112 0.15 12.78 -18.56
N LEU A 113 0.97 13.55 -17.83
CA LEU A 113 1.57 14.81 -18.30
C LEU A 113 2.53 14.58 -19.48
N GLY A 114 3.36 13.53 -19.40
CA GLY A 114 4.22 13.10 -20.50
C GLY A 114 3.40 12.72 -21.74
N ASP A 115 2.37 11.89 -21.57
CA ASP A 115 1.46 11.46 -22.63
C ASP A 115 0.73 12.65 -23.25
N PHE A 116 0.28 13.62 -22.44
CA PHE A 116 -0.35 14.86 -22.89
C PHE A 116 0.62 15.72 -23.72
N ASN A 117 1.83 15.95 -23.22
CA ASN A 117 2.84 16.77 -23.89
C ASN A 117 3.38 16.12 -25.19
N GLN A 118 3.32 14.79 -25.28
CA GLN A 118 3.69 14.04 -26.47
C GLN A 118 2.54 13.86 -27.47
N GLN A 119 1.31 14.28 -27.13
CA GLN A 119 0.24 14.32 -28.11
C GLN A 119 0.53 15.41 -29.16
N GLY A 120 0.92 14.98 -30.36
CA GLY A 120 0.72 15.72 -31.59
C GLY A 120 -0.51 15.21 -32.32
N MET A 121 -1.06 16.01 -33.23
CA MET A 121 -2.10 15.53 -34.15
C MET A 121 -1.43 14.56 -35.15
N THR A 122 -1.38 13.27 -34.80
CA THR A 122 -0.80 12.22 -35.63
C THR A 122 -1.83 11.74 -36.66
N SER A 123 -1.34 11.14 -37.74
CA SER A 123 -2.15 10.55 -38.83
C SER A 123 -3.16 9.48 -38.37
N ASP A 124 -3.01 8.97 -37.15
CA ASP A 124 -3.89 7.95 -36.56
C ASP A 124 -5.16 8.54 -35.93
N LEU A 125 -5.18 9.86 -35.68
CA LEU A 125 -6.36 10.59 -35.19
C LEU A 125 -7.03 11.24 -36.40
N LYS A 126 -8.05 10.58 -36.93
CA LYS A 126 -8.64 10.86 -38.25
C LYS A 126 -9.44 12.15 -38.27
N THR A 127 -9.83 12.67 -37.10
CA THR A 127 -10.57 13.93 -36.98
C THR A 127 -10.08 14.80 -35.82
N ALA A 128 -10.24 16.11 -35.96
CA ALA A 128 -9.98 17.07 -34.89
C ALA A 128 -10.83 16.77 -33.63
N THR A 129 -12.02 16.21 -33.80
CA THR A 129 -12.93 15.84 -32.70
C THR A 129 -12.37 14.69 -31.85
N GLU A 130 -11.80 13.66 -32.48
CA GLU A 130 -11.14 12.53 -31.80
C GLU A 130 -9.90 13.00 -31.03
N TYR A 131 -9.12 13.90 -31.64
CA TYR A 131 -7.96 14.51 -30.98
C TYR A 131 -8.38 15.32 -29.74
N LEU A 132 -9.41 16.16 -29.85
CA LEU A 132 -9.94 16.94 -28.73
C LEU A 132 -10.52 16.07 -27.62
N ALA A 133 -11.20 14.97 -27.96
CA ALA A 133 -11.71 14.02 -26.97
C ALA A 133 -10.57 13.35 -26.18
N LYS A 134 -9.48 12.97 -26.87
CA LYS A 134 -8.30 12.37 -26.23
C LYS A 134 -7.59 13.35 -25.30
N LEU A 135 -7.40 14.61 -25.72
CA LEU A 135 -6.82 15.66 -24.87
C LEU A 135 -7.67 15.93 -23.63
N ARG A 136 -9.01 15.98 -23.77
CA ARG A 136 -9.92 16.14 -22.64
C ARG A 136 -9.86 14.97 -21.66
N GLY A 137 -9.72 13.74 -22.15
CA GLY A 137 -9.53 12.55 -21.31
C GLY A 137 -8.26 12.62 -20.47
N LEU A 138 -7.12 12.99 -21.08
CA LEU A 138 -5.86 13.18 -20.37
C LEU A 138 -5.94 14.34 -19.37
N GLN A 139 -6.62 15.44 -19.73
CA GLN A 139 -6.83 16.57 -18.83
C GLN A 139 -7.68 16.19 -17.62
N ALA A 140 -8.74 15.39 -17.78
CA ALA A 140 -9.57 14.91 -16.67
C ALA A 140 -8.77 14.01 -15.70
N GLN A 141 -7.90 13.14 -16.24
CA GLN A 141 -7.00 12.31 -15.43
C GLN A 141 -5.98 13.14 -14.64
N LEU A 142 -5.50 14.27 -15.18
CA LEU A 142 -4.60 15.18 -14.47
C LEU A 142 -5.30 15.91 -13.32
N VAL A 143 -6.53 16.39 -13.55
CA VAL A 143 -7.33 17.11 -12.54
C VAL A 143 -7.86 16.16 -11.45
N GLY A 144 -7.89 14.85 -11.71
CA GLY A 144 -8.37 13.84 -10.76
C GLY A 144 -9.90 13.66 -10.82
N THR A 145 -10.52 13.99 -11.94
CA THR A 145 -11.97 13.91 -12.19
C THR A 145 -12.36 12.76 -13.13
N ALA A 146 -11.49 11.75 -13.29
CA ALA A 146 -11.85 10.55 -14.02
C ALA A 146 -12.73 9.65 -13.12
N ASP A 147 -14.03 9.63 -13.41
CA ASP A 147 -15.02 8.69 -12.86
C ASP A 147 -14.62 7.22 -13.09
#